data_AF-A0A2D6P9G3-F1
#
_entry.id   AF-A0A2D6P9G3-F1
#
_cell.length_a   1.000
_cell.length_b   1.000
_cell.length_c   1.000
_cell.angle_alpha   90.00
_cell.angle_beta   90.00
_cell.angle_gamma   90.00
#
_symmetry.space_group_name_H-M   'P 1'
#
loop_
_entity.id
_entity.type
_entity.pdbx_description
1 polymer ?
#
loop_
_entity_poly.entity_id
_entity_poly.type
_entity_poly.pdbx_seq_one_letter_code
_entity_poly.pdbx_strand_id
1 'polypeptide(L)'
;MKSNKLVSLIKEVVKQEVKKQITDILINETNIPKAKPVIKKKKVKEQQFTSDPTLNKILNETAQQEEYPTLGGGTFDSSRMTEMLGYGSGLGNKEVKREVAAASTLQSAGMTPDTAPEHLTNALTRDYSGLMKAIDKKKGK
;
A
#
# COMPACT_ATOMS: atom_id res chain seq x y z
N MET A 1 41.91 31.90 -27.59
CA MET A 1 41.44 32.51 -26.32
C MET A 1 39.92 32.72 -26.20
N LYS A 2 39.10 32.46 -27.23
CA LYS A 2 37.63 32.70 -27.18
C LYS A 2 36.80 31.50 -26.67
N SER A 3 37.32 30.29 -26.82
CA SER A 3 36.67 29.02 -26.42
C SER A 3 36.47 28.90 -24.90
N ASN A 4 37.48 29.25 -24.11
CA ASN A 4 37.42 29.12 -22.65
C ASN A 4 36.37 30.05 -22.03
N LYS A 5 36.16 31.24 -22.61
CA LYS A 5 35.11 32.18 -22.18
C LYS A 5 33.70 31.65 -22.49
N LEU A 6 33.51 31.05 -23.67
CA LEU A 6 32.24 30.43 -24.05
C LEU A 6 31.89 29.25 -23.12
N VAL A 7 32.86 28.38 -22.84
CA VAL A 7 32.66 27.24 -21.92
C VAL A 7 32.34 27.72 -20.50
N SER A 8 32.96 28.82 -20.03
CA SER A 8 32.62 29.43 -18.75
C SER A 8 31.19 29.94 -18.71
N LEU A 9 30.75 30.64 -19.76
CA LEU A 9 29.39 31.17 -19.86
C LEU A 9 28.34 30.05 -19.89
N ILE A 10 28.60 28.98 -20.64
CA ILE A 10 27.73 27.80 -20.68
C ILE A 10 27.61 27.15 -19.29
N LYS A 11 28.74 26.99 -18.57
CA LYS A 11 28.73 26.43 -17.20
C LYS A 11 27.93 27.29 -16.24
N GLU A 12 28.01 28.61 -16.34
CA GLU A 12 27.22 29.53 -15.51
C GLU A 12 25.72 29.39 -15.79
N VAL A 13 25.32 29.37 -17.06
CA VAL A 13 23.91 29.19 -17.46
C VAL A 13 23.36 27.84 -16.99
N VAL A 14 24.11 26.75 -17.18
CA VAL A 14 23.71 25.42 -16.70
C VAL A 14 23.58 25.38 -15.18
N LYS A 15 24.51 25.99 -14.44
CA LYS A 15 24.45 26.05 -12.98
C LYS A 15 23.25 26.84 -12.48
N GLN A 16 22.87 27.92 -13.16
CA GLN A 16 21.67 28.69 -12.84
C GLN A 16 20.39 27.87 -13.06
N GLU A 17 20.31 27.14 -14.18
CA GLU A 17 19.15 26.32 -14.53
C GLU A 17 18.95 25.16 -13.55
N VAL A 18 20.03 24.44 -13.23
CA VAL A 18 20.00 23.35 -12.24
C VAL A 18 19.60 23.86 -10.86
N LYS A 19 20.10 25.04 -10.45
CA LYS A 19 19.74 25.63 -9.15
C LYS A 19 18.25 25.98 -9.06
N LYS A 20 17.65 26.50 -10.13
CA LYS A 20 16.21 26.79 -10.17
C LYS A 20 15.40 25.51 -10.01
N GLN A 21 15.70 24.46 -10.79
CA GLN A 21 14.99 23.18 -10.70
C GLN A 21 15.10 22.53 -9.32
N ILE A 22 16.28 22.54 -8.69
CA ILE A 22 16.44 22.01 -7.32
C ILE A 22 15.61 22.81 -6.31
N THR A 23 15.55 24.14 -6.47
CA THR A 23 14.77 24.99 -5.56
C THR A 23 13.28 24.72 -5.72
N ASP A 24 12.79 24.56 -6.94
CA ASP A 24 11.39 24.23 -7.24
C ASP A 24 11.03 22.83 -6.71
N ILE A 25 11.88 21.82 -6.94
CA ILE A 25 11.71 20.46 -6.41
C ILE A 25 11.69 20.51 -4.88
N LEU A 26 12.64 21.19 -4.26
CA LEU A 26 12.71 21.28 -2.80
C LEU A 26 11.49 21.98 -2.22
N ILE A 27 10.98 23.05 -2.84
CA ILE A 27 9.76 23.74 -2.39
C ILE A 27 8.53 22.85 -2.58
N ASN A 28 8.44 22.10 -3.69
CA ASN A 28 7.32 21.20 -3.95
C ASN A 28 7.34 19.97 -3.04
N GLU A 29 8.51 19.39 -2.77
CA GLU A 29 8.69 18.27 -1.83
C GLU A 29 8.57 18.71 -0.37
N THR A 30 8.93 19.97 -0.03
CA THR A 30 8.79 20.50 1.34
C THR A 30 7.43 21.16 1.61
N ASN A 31 6.57 21.31 0.61
CA ASN A 31 5.13 21.64 0.74
C ASN A 31 4.31 20.46 1.31
N ILE A 32 4.91 19.69 2.21
CA ILE A 32 4.17 18.84 3.14
C ILE A 32 3.49 19.81 4.11
N PRO A 33 2.15 19.95 4.09
CA PRO A 33 1.46 20.82 5.02
C PRO A 33 1.82 20.41 6.46
N LYS A 34 2.62 21.22 7.16
CA LYS A 34 2.98 21.06 8.58
C LYS A 34 1.82 21.40 9.52
N ALA A 35 0.60 21.09 9.11
CA ALA A 35 -0.56 21.14 9.98
C ALA A 35 -1.12 19.72 10.04
N LYS A 36 -0.68 18.96 11.04
CA LYS A 36 -1.46 17.81 11.49
C LYS A 36 -2.87 18.35 11.75
N PRO A 37 -3.93 17.83 11.11
CA PRO A 37 -5.28 18.26 11.44
C PRO A 37 -5.44 18.04 12.94
N VAL A 38 -5.70 19.11 13.70
CA VAL A 38 -6.10 18.97 15.09
C VAL A 38 -7.48 18.31 15.02
N ILE A 39 -7.49 16.99 15.14
CA ILE A 39 -8.72 16.22 15.17
C ILE A 39 -9.46 16.68 16.41
N LYS A 40 -10.49 17.50 16.20
CA LYS A 40 -11.41 17.89 17.26
C LYS A 40 -12.10 16.60 17.68
N LYS A 41 -11.68 16.02 18.81
CA LYS A 41 -12.36 14.87 19.42
C LYS A 41 -13.84 15.21 19.51
N LYS A 42 -14.66 14.58 18.67
CA LYS A 42 -16.11 14.75 18.70
C LYS A 42 -16.56 14.31 20.09
N LYS A 43 -17.25 15.18 20.84
CA LYS A 43 -17.95 14.77 22.05
C LYS A 43 -19.10 13.87 21.63
N VAL A 44 -18.93 12.56 21.74
CA VAL A 44 -19.96 11.56 21.45
C VAL A 44 -20.79 11.34 22.71
N LYS A 45 -22.11 11.18 22.55
CA LYS A 45 -23.03 10.86 23.64
C LYS A 45 -22.87 9.39 24.02
N GLU A 46 -22.81 9.08 25.30
CA GLU A 46 -22.81 7.69 25.79
C GLU A 46 -24.10 6.98 25.35
N GLN A 47 -23.95 5.83 24.71
CA GLN A 47 -25.07 4.99 24.28
C GLN A 47 -25.20 3.78 25.23
N GLN A 48 -26.41 3.25 25.36
CA GLN A 48 -26.64 2.00 26.07
C GLN A 48 -26.63 0.85 25.05
N PHE A 49 -25.50 0.14 25.00
CA PHE A 49 -25.33 -1.06 24.18
C PHE A 49 -25.75 -2.34 24.92
N THR A 50 -25.67 -2.32 26.25
CA THR A 50 -25.96 -3.47 27.10
C THR A 50 -26.37 -3.05 28.50
N SER A 51 -27.04 -3.94 29.22
CA SER A 51 -27.48 -3.75 30.60
C SER A 51 -26.35 -3.92 31.63
N ASP A 52 -25.25 -4.58 31.26
CA ASP A 52 -24.08 -4.73 32.14
C ASP A 52 -23.26 -3.42 32.14
N PRO A 53 -23.05 -2.77 33.30
CA PRO A 53 -22.36 -1.49 33.37
C PRO A 53 -20.88 -1.56 32.94
N THR A 54 -20.21 -2.68 33.20
CA THR A 54 -18.79 -2.86 32.85
C THR A 54 -18.63 -3.03 31.34
N LEU A 55 -19.48 -3.87 30.74
CA LEU A 55 -19.46 -4.11 29.31
C LEU A 55 -19.91 -2.87 28.54
N ASN A 56 -20.92 -2.15 29.02
CA ASN A 56 -21.39 -0.92 28.37
C ASN A 56 -20.31 0.16 28.35
N LYS A 57 -19.48 0.26 29.39
CA LYS A 57 -18.35 1.18 29.46
C LYS A 57 -17.28 0.82 28.42
N ILE A 58 -16.87 -0.44 28.35
CA ILE A 58 -15.88 -0.93 27.36
C ILE A 58 -16.37 -0.66 25.93
N LEU A 59 -17.65 -0.89 25.66
CA LEU A 59 -18.25 -0.66 24.35
C LEU A 59 -18.30 0.82 23.98
N ASN A 60 -18.62 1.71 24.92
CA ASN A 60 -18.54 3.15 24.69
C ASN A 60 -17.10 3.61 24.44
N GLU A 61 -16.11 3.06 25.16
CA GLU A 61 -14.69 3.38 24.95
C GLU A 61 -14.17 2.91 23.58
N THR A 62 -14.61 1.74 23.10
CA THR A 62 -14.21 1.22 21.78
C THR A 62 -14.94 1.90 20.63
N ALA A 63 -16.23 2.21 20.79
CA ALA A 63 -16.99 2.98 19.80
C ALA A 63 -16.45 4.41 19.63
N GLN A 64 -15.72 4.94 20.61
CA GLN A 64 -15.09 6.26 20.58
C GLN A 64 -13.69 6.26 19.94
N GLN A 65 -13.10 5.10 19.63
CA GLN A 65 -11.82 5.07 18.94
C GLN A 65 -11.99 5.64 17.53
N GLU A 66 -11.12 6.60 17.20
CA GLU A 66 -11.05 7.18 15.87
C GLU A 66 -10.81 6.06 14.84
N GLU A 67 -11.61 6.09 13.79
CA GLU A 67 -11.53 5.21 12.64
C GLU A 67 -10.06 5.11 12.20
N TYR A 68 -9.52 3.89 12.17
CA TYR A 68 -8.13 3.63 11.77
C TYR A 68 -7.82 4.46 10.52
N PRO A 69 -6.64 5.11 10.44
CA PRO A 69 -6.29 5.90 9.28
C PRO A 69 -6.43 5.01 8.04
N THR A 70 -7.50 5.24 7.29
CA THR A 70 -7.71 4.57 6.02
C THR A 70 -6.55 4.99 5.14
N LEU A 71 -5.94 4.06 4.41
CA LEU A 71 -4.77 4.28 3.55
C LEU A 71 -5.13 5.14 2.30
N GLY A 72 -5.76 6.30 2.51
CA GLY A 72 -6.28 7.15 1.46
C GLY A 72 -7.55 6.62 0.82
N GLY A 73 -8.70 7.15 1.21
CA GLY A 73 -9.81 7.31 0.25
C GLY A 73 -11.03 6.40 0.38
N GLY A 74 -11.45 5.99 1.58
CA GLY A 74 -12.81 5.44 1.77
C GLY A 74 -12.91 4.16 2.59
N THR A 75 -14.15 3.73 2.84
CA THR A 75 -14.50 2.50 3.57
C THR A 75 -13.97 1.27 2.87
N PHE A 76 -13.42 0.31 3.60
CA PHE A 76 -13.05 -1.00 3.05
C PHE A 76 -14.32 -1.82 2.75
N ASP A 77 -14.83 -1.71 1.54
CA ASP A 77 -15.81 -2.65 1.01
C ASP A 77 -15.11 -3.90 0.45
N SER A 78 -15.88 -4.95 0.15
CA SER A 78 -15.34 -6.20 -0.42
C SER A 78 -14.54 -5.94 -1.71
N SER A 79 -14.92 -4.92 -2.48
CA SER A 79 -14.22 -4.48 -3.68
C SER A 79 -12.84 -3.89 -3.37
N ARG A 80 -12.71 -3.07 -2.32
CA ARG A 80 -11.43 -2.53 -1.84
C ARG A 80 -10.58 -3.55 -1.12
N MET A 81 -11.17 -4.52 -0.42
CA MET A 81 -10.40 -5.67 0.08
C MET A 81 -9.85 -6.49 -1.09
N THR A 82 -10.65 -6.66 -2.14
CA THR A 82 -10.23 -7.30 -3.39
C THR A 82 -9.11 -6.49 -4.05
N GLU A 83 -9.20 -5.17 -4.12
CA GLU A 83 -8.18 -4.28 -4.68
C GLU A 83 -6.90 -4.21 -3.81
N MET A 84 -7.05 -4.12 -2.49
CA MET A 84 -5.95 -4.14 -1.51
C MET A 84 -5.17 -5.46 -1.57
N LEU A 85 -5.87 -6.56 -1.78
CA LEU A 85 -5.26 -7.88 -1.97
C LEU A 85 -4.88 -8.14 -3.44
N GLY A 86 -4.99 -7.13 -4.32
CA GLY A 86 -4.62 -7.20 -5.74
C GLY A 86 -5.56 -8.01 -6.65
N TYR A 87 -6.65 -8.58 -6.11
CA TYR A 87 -7.61 -9.44 -6.80
C TYR A 87 -8.54 -8.73 -7.81
N GLY A 88 -8.34 -7.44 -8.06
CA GLY A 88 -9.29 -6.54 -8.73
C GLY A 88 -9.60 -6.79 -10.22
N SER A 89 -9.05 -7.82 -10.88
CA SER A 89 -9.22 -7.95 -12.34
C SER A 89 -9.29 -9.36 -12.95
N GLY A 90 -9.57 -10.42 -12.18
CA GLY A 90 -9.42 -11.79 -12.75
C GLY A 90 -10.26 -12.90 -12.13
N LEU A 91 -11.45 -12.60 -11.60
CA LEU A 91 -12.20 -13.53 -10.74
C LEU A 91 -12.62 -14.88 -11.36
N GLY A 92 -12.47 -15.08 -12.67
CA GLY A 92 -12.76 -16.36 -13.34
C GLY A 92 -11.59 -17.34 -13.46
N ASN A 93 -10.35 -16.85 -13.63
CA ASN A 93 -9.21 -17.70 -14.00
C ASN A 93 -8.30 -17.98 -12.80
N LYS A 94 -8.15 -19.27 -12.45
CA LYS A 94 -7.33 -19.74 -11.32
C LYS A 94 -5.85 -19.36 -11.46
N GLU A 95 -5.37 -19.20 -12.69
CA GLU A 95 -4.00 -18.80 -13.01
C GLU A 95 -3.73 -17.35 -12.65
N VAL A 96 -4.59 -16.43 -13.11
CA VAL A 96 -4.51 -14.99 -12.78
C VAL A 96 -4.57 -14.77 -11.26
N LYS A 97 -5.40 -15.54 -10.54
CA LYS A 97 -5.44 -15.47 -9.06
C LYS A 97 -4.11 -15.83 -8.41
N ARG A 98 -3.38 -16.80 -8.96
CA ARG A 98 -2.06 -17.22 -8.43
C ARG A 98 -0.98 -16.20 -8.76
N GLU A 99 -0.99 -15.62 -9.96
CA GLU A 99 -0.05 -14.55 -10.37
C GLU A 99 -0.20 -13.31 -9.51
N VAL A 100 -1.44 -12.88 -9.24
CA VAL A 100 -1.72 -11.76 -8.34
C VAL A 100 -1.23 -12.04 -6.92
N ALA A 101 -1.52 -13.22 -6.39
CA ALA A 101 -1.06 -13.60 -5.05
C ALA A 101 0.47 -13.67 -4.96
N ALA A 102 1.13 -14.15 -6.02
CA ALA A 102 2.58 -14.15 -6.14
C ALA A 102 3.14 -12.72 -6.16
N ALA A 103 2.57 -11.82 -6.96
CA ALA A 103 2.98 -10.43 -7.05
C ALA A 103 2.83 -9.70 -5.71
N SER A 104 1.74 -9.91 -4.99
CA SER A 104 1.53 -9.37 -3.63
C SER A 104 2.54 -9.91 -2.62
N THR A 105 2.86 -11.21 -2.70
CA THR A 105 3.85 -11.85 -1.83
C THR A 105 5.26 -11.30 -2.10
N LEU A 106 5.63 -11.11 -3.37
CA LEU A 106 6.90 -10.52 -3.74
C LEU A 106 6.99 -9.06 -3.29
N GLN A 107 5.92 -8.27 -3.50
CA GLN A 107 5.87 -6.88 -3.08
C GLN A 107 5.98 -6.73 -1.56
N SER A 108 5.34 -7.61 -0.78
CA SER A 108 5.47 -7.60 0.69
C SER A 108 6.88 -8.01 1.16
N ALA A 109 7.59 -8.83 0.37
CA ALA A 109 9.01 -9.13 0.56
C ALA A 109 9.95 -8.03 0.03
N GLY A 110 9.41 -6.92 -0.51
CA GLY A 110 10.20 -5.82 -1.09
C GLY A 110 10.79 -6.13 -2.47
N MET A 111 10.30 -7.17 -3.15
CA MET A 111 10.75 -7.60 -4.48
C MET A 111 9.69 -7.30 -5.54
N THR A 112 10.11 -7.08 -6.78
CA THR A 112 9.21 -6.97 -7.93
C THR A 112 9.16 -8.28 -8.71
N PRO A 113 8.08 -8.56 -9.46
CA PRO A 113 7.99 -9.76 -10.31
C PRO A 113 9.19 -9.93 -11.26
N ASP A 114 9.74 -8.81 -11.75
CA ASP A 114 10.89 -8.79 -12.67
C ASP A 114 12.25 -9.04 -11.99
N THR A 115 12.34 -8.78 -10.69
CA THR A 115 13.58 -8.96 -9.91
C THR A 115 13.60 -10.27 -9.15
N ALA A 116 12.46 -10.97 -9.09
CA ALA A 116 12.35 -12.25 -8.43
C ALA A 116 13.01 -13.37 -9.26
N PRO A 117 13.85 -14.22 -8.65
CA PRO A 117 14.37 -15.42 -9.31
C PRO A 117 13.27 -16.30 -9.90
N GLU A 118 13.51 -16.85 -11.09
CA GLU A 118 12.53 -17.63 -11.87
C GLU A 118 11.98 -18.86 -11.12
N HIS A 119 12.79 -19.45 -10.23
CA HIS A 119 12.34 -20.56 -9.40
C HIS A 119 11.33 -20.12 -8.32
N LEU A 120 11.44 -18.89 -7.80
CA LEU A 120 10.49 -18.35 -6.83
C LEU A 120 9.18 -17.96 -7.50
N THR A 121 9.25 -17.28 -8.64
CA THR A 121 8.06 -16.89 -9.41
C THR A 121 7.26 -18.15 -9.80
N ASN A 122 7.94 -19.16 -10.35
CA ASN A 122 7.31 -20.45 -10.67
C ASN A 122 6.77 -21.16 -9.43
N ALA A 123 7.48 -21.15 -8.29
CA ALA A 123 6.98 -21.80 -7.06
C ALA A 123 5.71 -21.13 -6.54
N LEU A 124 5.58 -19.81 -6.65
CA LEU A 124 4.43 -19.03 -6.21
C LEU A 124 3.22 -19.16 -7.15
N THR A 125 3.44 -19.31 -8.45
CA THR A 125 2.35 -19.39 -9.45
C THR A 125 1.91 -20.81 -9.79
N ARG A 126 2.67 -21.84 -9.40
CA ARG A 126 2.42 -23.24 -9.75
C ARG A 126 1.11 -23.80 -9.20
N ASP A 127 0.46 -24.64 -10.00
CA ASP A 127 -0.75 -25.36 -9.61
C ASP A 127 -0.44 -26.60 -8.77
N TYR A 128 -0.56 -26.48 -7.44
CA TYR A 128 -0.38 -27.59 -6.51
C TYR A 128 -1.63 -28.46 -6.30
N SER A 129 -2.72 -28.24 -7.04
CA SER A 129 -3.98 -28.97 -6.82
C SER A 129 -3.85 -30.48 -6.98
N GLY A 130 -2.99 -30.96 -7.90
CA GLY A 130 -2.70 -32.39 -8.06
C GLY A 130 -2.04 -33.00 -6.83
N LEU A 131 -1.06 -32.29 -6.25
CA LEU A 131 -0.39 -32.71 -5.02
C LEU A 131 -1.36 -32.72 -3.83
N MET A 132 -2.18 -31.68 -3.69
CA MET A 132 -3.20 -31.62 -2.64
C MET A 132 -4.21 -32.77 -2.76
N LYS A 133 -4.68 -33.08 -3.98
CA LYS A 133 -5.56 -34.24 -4.21
C LYS A 133 -4.91 -35.57 -3.82
N ALA A 134 -3.61 -35.76 -4.08
CA ALA A 134 -2.90 -36.97 -3.69
C ALA A 134 -2.73 -37.06 -2.17
N ILE A 135 -2.48 -35.92 -1.50
CA ILE A 135 -2.41 -35.82 -0.04
C ILE A 135 -3.77 -36.16 0.58
N ASP A 136 -4.86 -35.60 0.06
CA ASP A 136 -6.21 -35.86 0.56
C ASP A 136 -6.60 -37.34 0.44
N LYS A 137 -6.33 -37.97 -0.72
CA LYS A 137 -6.52 -39.41 -0.94
C LYS A 137 -5.72 -40.26 0.03
N LYS A 138 -4.47 -39.89 0.32
CA LYS A 138 -3.61 -40.60 1.29
C LYS A 138 -4.10 -40.42 2.73
N LYS A 139 -4.69 -39.27 3.05
CA LYS A 139 -5.21 -38.94 4.39
C LYS A 139 -6.56 -39.59 4.67
N GLY A 140 -7.15 -40.28 3.69
CA GLY A 140 -8.38 -41.05 3.85
C GLY A 140 -9.65 -40.20 3.93
N LYS A 141 -9.68 -39.06 3.23
CA LYS A 141 -10.92 -38.33 2.94
C LYS A 141 -11.45 -38.69 1.55
#